data_AF-A0A7X7CQZ0-F1
#
_entry.id   AF-A0A7X7CQZ0-F1
#
_cell.length_a   1.000
_cell.length_b   1.000
_cell.length_c   1.000
_cell.angle_alpha   90.00
_cell.angle_beta   90.00
_cell.angle_gamma   90.00
#
_symmetry.space_group_name_H-M   'P 1'
#
loop_
_entity.id
_entity.type
_entity.pdbx_description
1 polymer ?
#
loop_
_entity_poly.entity_id
_entity_poly.type
_entity_poly.pdbx_seq_one_letter_code
_entity_poly.pdbx_strand_id
1 'polypeptide(L)'
;MHEMKNGIRNAGGAAIIALTLGACGGSSDDPPPPVSSTPPPPQTNLFTKSAVWNFALPPAGETLCYDFDAAAEVAGCTGNAWDLKVQGGGRSASLWTNSGVSGSGQGGAFGGPFDHTWTELGAWTDATVDPVDGPMPAAVYFKDSSDGVFTGTNAVGVAAFEYGVAGDHLFYPNYRVFLITTDSSSPDAVGTATNPVFALQMTGYYGGASGTASGHPSFRWVNRADDPSTPPRTASVDASDASAWVYFDLVTGTVSSEAGQWQIAFNRYNVKLNGG
;
A
#
# COMPACT_ATOMS: atom_id res chain seq x y z
N MET A 1 54.73 -32.30 -0.35
CA MET A 1 53.48 -31.93 -1.02
C MET A 1 52.39 -31.82 0.01
N HIS A 2 51.85 -30.60 0.16
CA HIS A 2 50.43 -30.26 0.42
C HIS A 2 49.72 -30.92 1.62
N GLU A 3 49.02 -30.22 2.50
CA GLU A 3 48.68 -28.79 2.61
C GLU A 3 48.03 -28.60 4.01
N MET A 4 48.28 -27.48 4.68
CA MET A 4 47.49 -27.03 5.82
C MET A 4 46.15 -26.49 5.33
N LYS A 5 45.04 -26.78 6.02
CA LYS A 5 43.81 -25.97 5.94
C LYS A 5 43.35 -25.56 7.33
N ASN A 6 43.84 -24.40 7.74
CA ASN A 6 43.12 -23.49 8.63
C ASN A 6 41.93 -22.91 7.85
N GLY A 7 40.77 -22.71 8.49
CA GLY A 7 39.67 -22.03 7.79
C GLY A 7 38.33 -21.96 8.51
N ILE A 8 38.25 -21.05 9.48
CA ILE A 8 37.09 -20.19 9.76
C ILE A 8 35.84 -20.87 10.33
N ARG A 9 35.68 -20.72 11.65
CA ARG A 9 34.39 -20.79 12.34
C ARG A 9 33.51 -19.64 11.81
N ASN A 10 32.37 -19.97 11.21
CA ASN A 10 31.33 -19.01 10.88
C ASN A 10 30.83 -18.35 12.17
N ALA A 11 31.28 -17.13 12.43
CA ALA A 11 30.61 -16.24 13.35
C ALA A 11 29.33 -15.74 12.65
N GLY A 12 28.19 -16.33 12.99
CA GLY A 12 26.89 -15.76 12.65
C GLY A 12 26.73 -14.44 13.39
N GLY A 13 27.06 -13.34 12.72
CA GLY A 13 26.79 -12.00 13.23
C GLY A 13 25.28 -11.76 13.23
N ALA A 14 24.67 -11.75 14.42
CA ALA A 14 23.32 -11.25 14.59
C ALA A 14 23.34 -9.74 14.28
N ALA A 15 22.71 -9.34 13.17
CA ALA A 15 22.44 -7.94 12.91
C ALA A 15 21.32 -7.49 13.86
N ILE A 16 21.65 -6.68 14.86
CA ILE A 16 20.68 -6.02 15.72
C ILE A 16 20.29 -4.73 15.00
N ILE A 17 19.01 -4.60 14.66
CA ILE A 17 18.46 -3.38 14.10
C ILE A 17 17.69 -2.68 15.22
N ALA A 18 18.09 -1.45 15.53
CA ALA A 18 17.42 -0.59 16.48
C ALA A 18 16.62 0.46 15.70
N LEU A 19 15.29 0.44 15.85
CA LEU A 19 14.42 1.48 15.34
C LEU A 19 14.00 2.37 16.52
N THR A 20 14.49 3.60 16.52
CA THR A 20 14.07 4.62 17.49
C THR A 20 12.84 5.34 16.94
N LEU A 21 11.66 5.03 17.45
CA LEU A 21 10.45 5.84 17.23
C LEU A 21 10.36 6.87 18.36
N GLY A 22 11.00 8.02 18.15
CA GLY A 22 10.90 9.15 19.06
C GLY A 22 9.71 10.03 18.70
N ALA A 23 8.66 10.02 19.53
CA ALA A 23 7.74 11.15 19.60
C ALA A 23 8.32 12.18 20.58
N CYS A 24 8.55 13.41 20.11
CA CYS A 24 8.96 14.52 20.95
C CYS A 24 7.71 15.15 21.58
N GLY A 25 7.40 14.76 22.82
CA GLY A 25 6.37 15.45 23.61
C GLY A 25 6.87 16.83 24.05
N GLY A 26 6.38 17.89 23.41
CA GLY A 26 6.60 19.28 23.83
C GLY A 26 5.69 19.67 24.99
N SER A 27 6.26 20.19 26.08
CA SER A 27 5.53 20.77 27.20
C SER A 27 5.26 22.26 26.91
N SER A 28 4.00 22.66 26.81
CA SER A 28 3.59 24.08 26.75
C SER A 28 2.85 24.48 28.03
N ASP A 29 3.37 25.51 28.70
CA ASP A 29 2.85 26.11 29.94
C ASP A 29 1.70 27.08 29.63
N ASP A 30 0.52 26.59 29.25
CA ASP A 30 -0.70 27.40 29.20
C ASP A 30 -1.63 27.13 30.40
N PRO A 31 -2.23 28.18 31.01
CA PRO A 31 -3.14 28.00 32.14
C PRO A 31 -4.48 27.38 31.67
N PRO A 32 -5.06 26.44 32.44
CA PRO A 32 -6.20 25.67 31.98
C PRO A 32 -7.50 26.50 31.94
N PRO A 33 -8.37 26.31 30.93
CA PRO A 33 -9.73 26.84 30.93
C PRO A 33 -10.60 26.13 32.01
N PRO A 34 -11.74 26.72 32.41
CA PRO A 34 -12.53 26.21 33.53
C PRO A 34 -13.04 24.79 33.29
N VAL A 35 -12.89 23.97 34.33
CA VAL A 35 -13.10 22.52 34.34
C VAL A 35 -14.56 22.10 34.07
N SER A 36 -14.76 21.36 32.98
CA SER A 36 -15.88 20.44 32.82
C SER A 36 -15.64 19.22 33.73
N SER A 37 -16.61 18.85 34.56
CA SER A 37 -16.49 17.80 35.59
C SER A 37 -16.63 16.38 35.05
N THR A 38 -16.25 16.13 33.80
CA THR A 38 -16.14 14.78 33.24
C THR A 38 -14.79 14.70 32.54
N PRO A 39 -13.90 13.77 32.91
CA PRO A 39 -12.64 13.60 32.21
C PRO A 39 -12.93 13.42 30.71
N PRO A 40 -12.26 14.16 29.81
CA PRO A 40 -12.30 13.83 28.40
C PRO A 40 -11.91 12.35 28.25
N PRO A 41 -12.55 11.59 27.34
CA PRO A 41 -12.09 10.25 27.04
C PRO A 41 -10.59 10.28 26.70
N PRO A 42 -9.80 9.27 27.09
CA PRO A 42 -8.38 9.22 26.78
C PRO A 42 -8.16 9.46 25.29
N GLN A 43 -7.37 10.48 24.95
CA GLN A 43 -7.01 10.75 23.56
C GLN A 43 -5.94 9.74 23.15
N THR A 44 -6.32 8.75 22.36
CA THR A 44 -5.44 7.65 21.91
C THR A 44 -4.67 7.99 20.63
N ASN A 45 -4.86 9.19 20.07
CA ASN A 45 -4.28 9.63 18.80
C ASN A 45 -3.11 10.61 18.96
N LEU A 46 -2.66 10.86 20.21
CA LEU A 46 -1.59 11.82 20.50
C LEU A 46 -0.24 11.15 20.68
N PHE A 47 0.80 11.79 20.15
CA PHE A 47 2.20 11.36 20.26
C PHE A 47 2.83 11.80 21.60
N THR A 48 2.29 11.27 22.70
CA THR A 48 2.69 11.65 24.08
C THR A 48 3.62 10.64 24.75
N LYS A 49 3.88 9.50 24.12
CA LYS A 49 4.73 8.42 24.64
C LYS A 49 5.94 8.23 23.73
N SER A 50 7.06 7.78 24.31
CA SER A 50 8.23 7.34 23.55
C SER A 50 8.46 5.84 23.76
N ALA A 51 8.87 5.14 22.70
CA ALA A 51 9.21 3.72 22.75
C ALA A 51 10.46 3.44 21.90
N VAL A 52 11.22 2.42 22.28
CA VAL A 52 12.32 1.90 21.48
C VAL A 52 12.11 0.41 21.30
N TRP A 53 12.03 -0.02 20.06
CA TRP A 53 11.95 -1.43 19.73
C TRP A 53 13.28 -1.89 19.16
N ASN A 54 13.95 -2.77 19.91
CA ASN A 54 15.16 -3.46 19.49
C ASN A 54 14.79 -4.90 19.17
N PHE A 55 15.08 -5.35 17.96
CA PHE A 55 14.86 -6.73 17.56
C PHE A 55 16.07 -7.28 16.79
N ALA A 56 16.23 -8.60 16.86
CA ALA A 56 17.09 -9.31 15.94
C ALA A 56 16.34 -9.47 14.61
N LEU A 57 17.02 -9.23 13.49
CA LEU A 57 16.40 -9.43 12.17
C LEU A 57 15.84 -10.85 12.07
N PRO A 58 14.52 -11.05 11.86
CA PRO A 58 13.95 -12.38 11.75
C PRO A 58 14.49 -13.11 10.50
N PRO A 59 14.56 -14.44 10.51
CA PRO A 59 14.88 -15.24 9.33
C PRO A 59 14.02 -14.89 8.11
N ALA A 60 14.50 -15.25 6.92
CA ALA A 60 13.77 -14.98 5.69
C ALA A 60 12.36 -15.59 5.72
N GLY A 61 11.33 -14.76 5.52
CA GLY A 61 9.92 -15.15 5.58
C GLY A 61 9.28 -15.13 6.98
N GLU A 62 10.07 -15.06 8.05
CA GLU A 62 9.56 -14.92 9.42
C GLU A 62 9.20 -13.46 9.74
N THR A 63 8.33 -13.28 10.74
CA THR A 63 7.78 -11.97 11.10
C THR A 63 7.84 -11.71 12.60
N LEU A 64 8.00 -10.42 12.95
CA LEU A 64 7.81 -9.89 14.29
C LEU A 64 6.81 -8.73 14.20
N CYS A 65 5.96 -8.58 15.20
CA CYS A 65 4.97 -7.51 15.27
C CYS A 65 5.07 -6.76 16.58
N TYR A 66 4.91 -5.44 16.53
CA TYR A 66 5.04 -4.55 17.67
C TYR A 66 3.80 -3.68 17.82
N ASP A 67 3.33 -3.56 19.05
CA ASP A 67 2.26 -2.67 19.50
C ASP A 67 2.92 -1.43 20.13
N PHE A 68 2.70 -0.25 19.54
CA PHE A 68 3.26 1.01 20.01
C PHE A 68 2.65 1.45 21.34
N ASP A 69 1.39 1.16 21.58
CA ASP A 69 0.67 1.55 22.79
C ASP A 69 1.07 0.72 24.00
N ALA A 70 1.21 -0.60 23.81
CA ALA A 70 1.69 -1.53 24.82
C ALA A 70 3.23 -1.54 24.95
N ALA A 71 3.92 -0.95 23.98
CA ALA A 71 5.38 -0.97 23.85
C ALA A 71 5.96 -2.40 23.90
N ALA A 72 5.28 -3.36 23.27
CA ALA A 72 5.60 -4.78 23.35
C ALA A 72 5.36 -5.51 22.02
N GLU A 73 6.03 -6.65 21.85
CA GLU A 73 5.79 -7.52 20.70
C GLU A 73 4.47 -8.29 20.84
N VAL A 74 3.75 -8.41 19.73
CA VAL A 74 2.49 -9.17 19.61
C VAL A 74 2.76 -10.50 18.92
N ALA A 75 2.58 -11.59 19.67
CA ALA A 75 2.81 -12.93 19.16
C ALA A 75 1.91 -13.24 17.95
N GLY A 76 2.52 -13.78 16.89
CA GLY A 76 1.83 -14.27 15.70
C GLY A 76 1.22 -13.19 14.79
N CYS A 77 1.41 -11.90 15.08
CA CYS A 77 0.93 -10.82 14.20
C CYS A 77 -0.58 -10.88 13.88
N THR A 78 -1.38 -11.37 14.83
CA THR A 78 -2.83 -11.56 14.63
C THR A 78 -3.66 -10.48 15.30
N GLY A 79 -4.85 -10.22 14.73
CA GLY A 79 -5.78 -9.22 15.24
C GLY A 79 -5.32 -7.78 15.03
N ASN A 80 -5.87 -6.88 15.85
CA ASN A 80 -5.76 -5.43 15.65
C ASN A 80 -4.82 -4.74 16.65
N ALA A 81 -4.09 -5.51 17.47
CA ALA A 81 -3.27 -4.95 18.54
C ALA A 81 -1.88 -4.50 18.08
N TRP A 82 -1.32 -5.13 17.04
CA TRP A 82 -0.03 -4.72 16.51
C TRP A 82 -0.17 -3.52 15.57
N ASP A 83 0.88 -2.70 15.47
CA ASP A 83 0.91 -1.51 14.62
C ASP A 83 1.95 -1.61 13.50
N LEU A 84 3.13 -2.16 13.84
CA LEU A 84 4.25 -2.34 12.92
C LEU A 84 4.67 -3.81 12.86
N LYS A 85 4.80 -4.32 11.64
CA LYS A 85 5.31 -5.67 11.34
C LYS A 85 6.62 -5.58 10.58
N VAL A 86 7.60 -6.36 11.04
CA VAL A 86 8.88 -6.58 10.37
C VAL A 86 8.85 -7.95 9.74
N GLN A 87 9.16 -8.05 8.44
CA GLN A 87 9.39 -9.33 7.76
C GLN A 87 10.85 -9.46 7.34
N GLY A 88 11.45 -10.61 7.65
CA GLY A 88 12.83 -10.91 7.28
C GLY A 88 12.97 -11.18 5.78
N GLY A 89 13.90 -10.50 5.13
CA GLY A 89 14.38 -10.75 3.76
C GLY A 89 15.73 -11.48 3.73
N GLY A 90 16.14 -12.08 4.85
CA GLY A 90 17.44 -12.75 5.03
C GLY A 90 18.59 -11.80 5.36
N ARG A 91 18.77 -10.71 4.61
CA ARG A 91 19.74 -9.63 4.91
C ARG A 91 19.13 -8.24 5.02
N SER A 92 17.84 -8.12 4.71
CA SER A 92 17.06 -6.90 4.78
C SER A 92 15.78 -7.17 5.57
N ALA A 93 15.06 -6.10 5.90
CA ALA A 93 13.71 -6.15 6.45
C ALA A 93 12.76 -5.39 5.54
N SER A 94 11.52 -5.86 5.46
CA SER A 94 10.38 -5.06 4.98
C SER A 94 9.53 -4.66 6.18
N LEU A 95 9.02 -3.43 6.15
CA LEU A 95 8.12 -2.88 7.17
C LEU A 95 6.71 -2.78 6.63
N TRP A 96 5.75 -3.08 7.49
CA TRP A 96 4.34 -3.20 7.16
C TRP A 96 3.50 -2.61 8.30
N THR A 97 2.41 -1.92 7.99
CA THR A 97 1.43 -1.44 8.98
C THR A 97 0.32 -2.47 9.18
N ASN A 98 -0.40 -2.40 10.32
CA ASN A 98 -1.60 -3.21 10.51
C ASN A 98 -2.78 -2.69 9.71
N SER A 99 -2.73 -2.93 8.40
CA SER A 99 -3.72 -2.45 7.45
C SER A 99 -3.70 -3.26 6.17
N GLY A 100 -4.72 -3.05 5.33
CA GLY A 100 -4.77 -3.57 3.96
C GLY A 100 -4.48 -5.07 3.87
N VAL A 101 -3.53 -5.45 3.02
CA VAL A 101 -3.16 -6.88 2.84
C VAL A 101 -2.33 -7.44 3.99
N SER A 102 -1.78 -6.56 4.83
CA SER A 102 -0.87 -6.93 5.92
C SER A 102 -1.57 -7.27 7.21
N GLY A 103 -2.80 -6.80 7.42
CA GLY A 103 -3.55 -6.99 8.66
C GLY A 103 -4.94 -6.38 8.65
N SER A 104 -5.76 -6.76 9.64
CA SER A 104 -7.16 -6.32 9.77
C SER A 104 -7.35 -5.00 10.50
N GLY A 105 -6.25 -4.37 10.94
CA GLY A 105 -6.27 -3.09 11.63
C GLY A 105 -6.62 -1.91 10.71
N GLN A 106 -6.63 -0.73 11.31
CA GLN A 106 -6.93 0.54 10.63
C GLN A 106 -5.67 1.38 10.39
N GLY A 107 -4.49 0.75 10.45
CA GLY A 107 -3.22 1.44 10.27
C GLY A 107 -3.03 2.03 8.87
N GLY A 108 -1.93 2.73 8.71
CA GLY A 108 -1.44 3.25 7.44
C GLY A 108 -0.19 4.09 7.69
N ALA A 109 0.60 4.30 6.65
CA ALA A 109 1.78 5.15 6.68
C ALA A 109 1.49 6.45 5.93
N PHE A 110 1.92 7.56 6.51
CA PHE A 110 1.89 8.87 5.86
C PHE A 110 3.34 9.35 5.66
N GLY A 111 3.69 9.74 4.44
CA GLY A 111 4.99 10.32 4.11
C GLY A 111 5.87 9.48 3.17
N GLY A 112 6.47 10.15 2.18
CA GLY A 112 7.51 9.64 1.30
C GLY A 112 7.93 10.67 0.23
N PRO A 113 9.24 10.89 -0.02
CA PRO A 113 10.36 10.74 0.90
C PRO A 113 10.36 11.86 1.96
N PHE A 114 10.72 11.50 3.21
CA PHE A 114 10.81 12.44 4.33
C PHE A 114 12.02 13.37 4.16
N ASP A 115 11.79 14.57 3.64
CA ASP A 115 12.75 15.67 3.78
C ASP A 115 12.65 16.36 5.16
N HIS A 116 11.82 15.83 6.07
CA HIS A 116 11.63 16.38 7.40
C HIS A 116 12.72 15.93 8.38
N THR A 117 13.31 16.90 9.06
CA THR A 117 14.20 16.74 10.19
C THR A 117 13.44 16.25 11.44
N TRP A 118 14.16 15.65 12.39
CA TRP A 118 13.60 15.28 13.69
C TRP A 118 12.95 16.47 14.43
N THR A 119 13.49 17.67 14.24
CA THR A 119 12.92 18.89 14.82
C THR A 119 11.55 19.21 14.23
N GLU A 120 11.39 19.08 12.90
CA GLU A 120 10.10 19.30 12.23
C GLU A 120 9.09 18.22 12.62
N LEU A 121 9.52 16.96 12.68
CA LEU A 121 8.67 15.86 13.18
C LEU A 121 8.24 16.06 14.64
N GLY A 122 9.05 16.73 15.46
CA GLY A 122 8.69 17.05 16.85
C GLY A 122 7.52 18.03 16.99
N ALA A 123 7.13 18.75 15.94
CA ALA A 123 5.93 19.59 15.96
C ALA A 123 4.63 18.78 15.76
N TRP A 124 4.74 17.57 15.20
CA TRP A 124 3.61 16.67 15.02
C TRP A 124 3.31 15.98 16.35
N THR A 125 2.21 16.38 16.99
CA THR A 125 1.77 15.85 18.29
C THR A 125 0.49 15.02 18.19
N ASP A 126 -0.14 14.99 17.02
CA ASP A 126 -1.37 14.26 16.73
C ASP A 126 -1.26 13.63 15.33
N ALA A 127 -1.62 12.35 15.20
CA ALA A 127 -1.62 11.64 13.92
C ALA A 127 -2.71 12.12 12.95
N THR A 128 -3.58 13.04 13.35
CA THR A 128 -4.72 13.50 12.54
C THR A 128 -4.68 14.99 12.24
N VAL A 129 -3.62 15.69 12.67
CA VAL A 129 -3.48 17.14 12.52
C VAL A 129 -2.09 17.48 12.02
N ASP A 130 -2.04 18.11 10.85
CA ASP A 130 -0.86 18.80 10.36
C ASP A 130 -0.66 20.09 11.21
N PRO A 131 0.54 20.33 11.78
CA PRO A 131 0.79 21.49 12.63
C PRO A 131 0.68 22.84 11.89
N VAL A 132 0.70 22.83 10.56
CA VAL A 132 0.56 24.00 9.67
C VAL A 132 -0.85 24.08 9.12
N ASP A 133 -1.34 23.00 8.51
CA ASP A 133 -2.57 23.00 7.70
C ASP A 133 -3.82 22.52 8.47
N GLY A 134 -3.66 21.97 9.67
CA GLY A 134 -4.76 21.52 10.52
C GLY A 134 -5.21 20.08 10.22
N PRO A 135 -6.50 19.74 10.43
CA PRO A 135 -6.98 18.37 10.34
C PRO A 135 -6.68 17.70 8.99
N MET A 136 -6.10 16.51 9.04
CA MET A 136 -5.75 15.72 7.87
C MET A 136 -6.88 14.77 7.45
N PRO A 137 -7.17 14.63 6.14
CA PRO A 137 -8.07 13.59 5.64
C PRO A 137 -7.46 12.20 5.85
N ALA A 138 -8.26 11.20 6.25
CA ALA A 138 -7.79 9.82 6.38
C ALA A 138 -7.11 9.24 5.12
N ALA A 139 -7.45 9.78 3.94
CA ALA A 139 -6.87 9.38 2.66
C ALA A 139 -5.36 9.67 2.51
N VAL A 140 -4.76 10.49 3.38
CA VAL A 140 -3.30 10.71 3.36
C VAL A 140 -2.51 9.52 3.93
N TYR A 141 -3.16 8.66 4.72
CA TYR A 141 -2.56 7.44 5.25
C TYR A 141 -2.70 6.30 4.24
N PHE A 142 -1.57 5.89 3.69
CA PHE A 142 -1.49 4.77 2.77
C PHE A 142 -1.52 3.45 3.55
N LYS A 143 -2.55 2.65 3.29
CA LYS A 143 -2.61 1.27 3.77
C LYS A 143 -1.61 0.41 3.01
N ASP A 144 -1.15 -0.67 3.65
CA ASP A 144 -0.32 -1.67 3.00
C ASP A 144 -1.08 -2.31 1.83
N SER A 145 -0.43 -2.37 0.68
CA SER A 145 -0.96 -3.00 -0.52
C SER A 145 0.02 -4.03 -1.07
N SER A 146 -0.51 -5.03 -1.76
CA SER A 146 0.28 -5.90 -2.62
C SER A 146 0.87 -5.10 -3.79
N ASP A 147 2.16 -5.22 -4.01
CA ASP A 147 2.76 -4.72 -5.26
C ASP A 147 2.48 -5.69 -6.40
N GLY A 148 2.17 -5.14 -7.57
CA GLY A 148 1.92 -5.92 -8.77
C GLY A 148 2.44 -5.21 -10.01
N VAL A 149 2.12 -5.78 -11.18
CA VAL A 149 2.51 -5.20 -12.47
C VAL A 149 1.92 -3.78 -12.68
N PHE A 150 0.90 -3.42 -11.91
CA PHE A 150 0.28 -2.09 -11.93
C PHE A 150 0.91 -1.09 -10.94
N THR A 151 1.80 -1.53 -10.04
CA THR A 151 2.57 -0.63 -9.16
C THR A 151 3.65 0.08 -9.99
N GLY A 152 3.60 1.40 -10.01
CA GLY A 152 4.57 2.23 -10.71
C GLY A 152 5.68 2.72 -9.80
N THR A 153 6.90 2.85 -10.33
CA THR A 153 8.00 3.56 -9.66
C THR A 153 8.02 5.06 -10.00
N ASN A 154 6.97 5.57 -10.64
CA ASN A 154 6.82 6.98 -11.00
C ASN A 154 6.17 7.76 -9.85
N ALA A 155 6.13 9.10 -9.96
CA ALA A 155 5.66 9.98 -8.89
C ALA A 155 4.20 9.76 -8.45
N VAL A 156 3.40 9.05 -9.26
CA VAL A 156 1.99 8.73 -8.96
C VAL A 156 1.79 7.29 -8.49
N GLY A 157 2.85 6.49 -8.40
CA GLY A 157 2.82 5.12 -7.86
C GLY A 157 2.06 4.11 -8.72
N VAL A 158 1.65 4.46 -9.95
CA VAL A 158 0.84 3.59 -10.82
C VAL A 158 1.48 3.44 -12.19
N ALA A 159 1.75 2.20 -12.59
CA ALA A 159 2.47 1.86 -13.82
C ALA A 159 1.67 2.09 -15.10
N ALA A 160 0.35 2.26 -15.01
CA ALA A 160 -0.55 2.41 -16.16
C ALA A 160 -0.70 3.86 -16.66
N PHE A 161 -0.31 4.85 -15.85
CA PHE A 161 -0.43 6.25 -16.18
C PHE A 161 0.86 7.01 -15.90
N GLU A 162 1.07 8.11 -16.63
CA GLU A 162 2.02 9.16 -16.31
C GLU A 162 1.25 10.43 -15.93
N TYR A 163 1.85 11.33 -15.16
CA TYR A 163 1.20 12.55 -14.69
C TYR A 163 1.92 13.79 -15.22
N GLY A 164 1.15 14.77 -15.69
CA GLY A 164 1.66 16.08 -16.12
C GLY A 164 2.61 16.03 -17.32
N VAL A 165 2.40 15.08 -18.24
CA VAL A 165 3.26 14.91 -19.43
C VAL A 165 3.31 16.18 -20.29
N ALA A 166 2.22 16.97 -20.33
CA ALA A 166 2.17 18.25 -21.03
C ALA A 166 2.50 19.46 -20.14
N GLY A 167 3.03 19.24 -18.93
CA GLY A 167 3.22 20.29 -17.93
C GLY A 167 1.92 20.73 -17.25
N ASP A 168 0.87 19.90 -17.33
CA ASP A 168 -0.42 20.13 -16.69
C ASP A 168 -0.63 19.21 -15.47
N HIS A 169 -1.84 19.22 -14.92
CA HIS A 169 -2.23 18.40 -13.78
C HIS A 169 -3.06 17.18 -14.21
N LEU A 170 -2.74 16.57 -15.37
CA LEU A 170 -3.51 15.48 -15.93
C LEU A 170 -2.77 14.12 -15.92
N PHE A 171 -3.52 13.04 -15.74
CA PHE A 171 -3.08 11.68 -16.02
C PHE A 171 -3.19 11.32 -17.50
N TYR A 172 -2.15 10.65 -18.01
CA TYR A 172 -2.04 10.16 -19.39
C TYR A 172 -1.81 8.66 -19.39
N PRO A 173 -2.59 7.86 -20.14
CA PRO A 173 -2.27 6.45 -20.32
C PRO A 173 -0.96 6.32 -21.07
N ASN A 174 -0.07 5.46 -20.59
CA ASN A 174 1.18 5.14 -21.29
C ASN A 174 1.03 3.98 -22.29
N TYR A 175 -0.18 3.44 -22.42
CA TYR A 175 -0.52 2.36 -23.33
C TYR A 175 0.33 1.09 -23.16
N ARG A 176 0.90 0.85 -21.97
CA ARG A 176 1.49 -0.46 -21.64
C ARG A 176 0.42 -1.54 -21.67
N VAL A 177 0.79 -2.73 -22.12
CA VAL A 177 -0.07 -3.91 -22.11
C VAL A 177 0.33 -4.78 -20.92
N PHE A 178 -0.65 -5.07 -20.07
CA PHE A 178 -0.51 -5.86 -18.86
C PHE A 178 -1.10 -7.25 -19.11
N LEU A 179 -0.38 -8.30 -18.71
CA LEU A 179 -0.92 -9.65 -18.71
C LEU A 179 -1.55 -9.95 -17.35
N ILE A 180 -2.80 -10.40 -17.37
CA ILE A 180 -3.58 -10.72 -16.17
C ILE A 180 -3.99 -12.19 -16.27
N THR A 181 -3.47 -13.03 -15.38
CA THR A 181 -3.81 -14.46 -15.30
C THR A 181 -4.82 -14.71 -14.18
N THR A 182 -5.70 -15.70 -14.34
CA THR A 182 -6.52 -16.23 -13.24
C THR A 182 -5.84 -17.35 -12.47
N ASP A 183 -4.64 -17.78 -12.89
CA ASP A 183 -3.82 -18.79 -12.23
C ASP A 183 -2.36 -18.30 -12.20
N SER A 184 -1.95 -17.69 -11.09
CA SER A 184 -0.60 -17.16 -10.90
C SER A 184 0.45 -18.25 -10.58
N SER A 185 0.02 -19.49 -10.35
CA SER A 185 0.92 -20.62 -10.17
C SER A 185 1.42 -21.19 -11.51
N SER A 186 0.71 -20.87 -12.59
CA SER A 186 1.05 -21.28 -13.95
C SER A 186 1.86 -20.20 -14.68
N PRO A 187 2.99 -20.55 -15.31
CA PRO A 187 3.75 -19.61 -16.15
C PRO A 187 3.15 -19.41 -17.55
N ASP A 188 1.99 -20.02 -17.85
CA ASP A 188 1.35 -19.88 -19.16
C ASP A 188 0.88 -18.44 -19.41
N ALA A 189 1.26 -17.89 -20.57
CA ALA A 189 0.95 -16.52 -20.98
C ALA A 189 -0.14 -16.45 -22.07
N VAL A 190 -0.69 -17.59 -22.48
CA VAL A 190 -1.78 -17.69 -23.47
C VAL A 190 -3.11 -17.95 -22.78
N GLY A 191 -3.13 -18.83 -21.78
CA GLY A 191 -4.32 -19.18 -21.03
C GLY A 191 -5.17 -20.24 -21.73
N THR A 192 -6.20 -20.67 -21.02
CA THR A 192 -7.20 -21.64 -21.46
C THR A 192 -8.61 -21.11 -21.19
N ALA A 193 -9.65 -21.82 -21.65
CA ALA A 193 -11.03 -21.44 -21.33
C ALA A 193 -11.32 -21.44 -19.81
N THR A 194 -10.65 -22.32 -19.05
CA THR A 194 -10.82 -22.42 -17.59
C THR A 194 -9.89 -21.49 -16.81
N ASN A 195 -8.68 -21.25 -17.33
CA ASN A 195 -7.70 -20.34 -16.74
C ASN A 195 -7.26 -19.30 -17.79
N PRO A 196 -8.10 -18.30 -18.07
CA PRO A 196 -7.80 -17.33 -19.11
C PRO A 196 -6.62 -16.42 -18.71
N VAL A 197 -5.88 -15.97 -19.72
CA VAL A 197 -4.91 -14.89 -19.60
C VAL A 197 -5.39 -13.73 -20.45
N PHE A 198 -5.52 -12.56 -19.85
CA PHE A 198 -5.95 -11.35 -20.54
C PHE A 198 -4.76 -10.46 -20.85
N ALA A 199 -4.74 -9.87 -22.05
CA ALA A 199 -3.90 -8.71 -22.34
C ALA A 199 -4.75 -7.46 -22.25
N LEU A 200 -4.47 -6.62 -21.26
CA LEU A 200 -5.23 -5.40 -20.96
C LEU A 200 -4.36 -4.15 -21.15
N GLN A 201 -4.96 -3.10 -21.70
CA GLN A 201 -4.32 -1.80 -21.83
C GLN A 201 -5.28 -0.71 -21.35
N MET A 202 -4.79 0.17 -20.47
CA MET A 202 -5.50 1.40 -20.11
C MET A 202 -5.47 2.38 -21.28
N THR A 203 -6.64 2.95 -21.59
CA THR A 203 -6.84 3.88 -22.72
C THR A 203 -7.25 5.27 -22.28
N GLY A 204 -7.56 5.48 -21.00
CA GLY A 204 -7.92 6.80 -20.47
C GLY A 204 -8.28 6.76 -18.98
N TYR A 205 -8.47 7.96 -18.42
CA TYR A 205 -8.76 8.18 -17.00
C TYR A 205 -9.94 9.14 -16.76
N TYR A 206 -10.38 9.85 -17.79
CA TYR A 206 -11.41 10.89 -17.71
C TYR A 206 -12.69 10.45 -18.40
N GLY A 207 -13.83 10.94 -17.89
CA GLY A 207 -15.15 10.55 -18.37
C GLY A 207 -16.27 11.25 -17.61
N GLY A 208 -17.30 10.48 -17.23
CA GLY A 208 -18.51 10.99 -16.60
C GLY A 208 -19.37 11.84 -17.54
N ALA A 209 -20.38 12.52 -16.98
CA ALA A 209 -21.33 13.31 -17.77
C ALA A 209 -20.68 14.47 -18.54
N SER A 210 -19.57 15.02 -18.04
CA SER A 210 -18.81 16.08 -18.73
C SER A 210 -17.80 15.55 -19.74
N GLY A 211 -17.52 14.24 -19.73
CA GLY A 211 -16.44 13.62 -20.51
C GLY A 211 -15.03 13.94 -20.00
N THR A 212 -14.90 14.74 -18.94
CA THR A 212 -13.62 15.27 -18.41
C THR A 212 -13.45 15.05 -16.92
N ALA A 213 -14.44 14.46 -16.23
CA ALA A 213 -14.33 14.18 -14.81
C ALA A 213 -13.24 13.13 -14.56
N SER A 214 -12.46 13.31 -13.49
CA SER A 214 -11.41 12.36 -13.06
C SER A 214 -12.02 11.12 -12.42
N GLY A 215 -11.29 10.00 -12.47
CA GLY A 215 -11.73 8.76 -11.83
C GLY A 215 -12.68 7.95 -12.70
N HIS A 216 -12.60 8.11 -14.02
CA HIS A 216 -13.32 7.27 -14.97
C HIS A 216 -12.34 6.51 -15.87
N PRO A 217 -11.64 5.48 -15.34
CA PRO A 217 -10.73 4.68 -16.15
C PRO A 217 -11.46 4.09 -17.36
N SER A 218 -10.80 4.15 -18.52
CA SER A 218 -11.20 3.40 -19.71
C SER A 218 -10.08 2.46 -20.12
N PHE A 219 -10.44 1.30 -20.62
CA PHE A 219 -9.50 0.24 -20.95
C PHE A 219 -10.03 -0.66 -22.05
N ARG A 220 -9.12 -1.41 -22.65
CA ARG A 220 -9.40 -2.44 -23.64
C ARG A 220 -8.67 -3.72 -23.32
N TRP A 221 -9.24 -4.86 -23.67
CA TRP A 221 -8.63 -6.15 -23.42
C TRP A 221 -9.01 -7.22 -24.44
N VAL A 222 -8.16 -8.24 -24.54
CA VAL A 222 -8.43 -9.51 -25.23
C VAL A 222 -8.17 -10.66 -24.27
N ASN A 223 -8.92 -11.75 -24.41
CA ASN A 223 -8.48 -13.04 -23.88
C ASN A 223 -7.44 -13.61 -24.87
N ARG A 224 -6.26 -13.97 -24.38
CA ARG A 224 -5.11 -14.38 -25.19
C ARG A 224 -5.30 -15.76 -25.83
N ALA A 225 -6.27 -16.53 -25.35
CA ALA A 225 -6.70 -17.79 -25.95
C ALA A 225 -7.75 -17.62 -27.06
N ASP A 226 -8.34 -16.42 -27.23
CA ASP A 226 -9.29 -16.15 -28.32
C ASP A 226 -8.55 -16.07 -29.68
N ASP A 227 -9.30 -16.18 -30.77
CA ASP A 227 -8.76 -16.01 -32.12
C ASP A 227 -8.10 -14.61 -32.25
N PRO A 228 -6.87 -14.48 -32.80
CA PRO A 228 -6.17 -13.20 -32.93
C PRO A 228 -6.91 -12.12 -33.75
N SER A 229 -7.88 -12.52 -34.59
CA SER A 229 -8.74 -11.59 -35.34
C SER A 229 -9.89 -11.03 -34.50
N THR A 230 -10.12 -11.55 -33.29
CA THR A 230 -11.13 -11.05 -32.36
C THR A 230 -10.76 -9.63 -31.94
N PRO A 231 -11.64 -8.63 -32.18
CA PRO A 231 -11.35 -7.27 -31.77
C PRO A 231 -11.28 -7.17 -30.24
N PRO A 232 -10.44 -6.26 -29.70
CA PRO A 232 -10.40 -6.03 -28.26
C PRO A 232 -11.75 -5.54 -27.76
N ARG A 233 -12.17 -6.10 -26.63
CA ARG A 233 -13.30 -5.59 -25.85
C ARG A 233 -12.90 -4.28 -25.20
N THR A 234 -13.86 -3.41 -24.94
CA THR A 234 -13.63 -2.10 -24.33
C THR A 234 -14.62 -1.84 -23.21
N ALA A 235 -14.19 -1.09 -22.20
CA ALA A 235 -15.03 -0.66 -21.10
C ALA A 235 -14.52 0.65 -20.51
N SER A 236 -15.42 1.32 -19.79
CA SER A 236 -15.09 2.39 -18.86
C SER A 236 -15.94 2.22 -17.60
N VAL A 237 -15.36 2.55 -16.45
CA VAL A 237 -16.00 2.42 -15.14
C VAL A 237 -15.98 3.74 -14.39
N ASP A 238 -16.96 3.98 -13.54
CA ASP A 238 -16.98 5.12 -12.62
C ASP A 238 -16.32 4.76 -11.30
N ALA A 239 -15.03 5.05 -11.18
CA ALA A 239 -14.23 4.87 -9.97
C ALA A 239 -13.91 6.23 -9.32
N SER A 240 -14.82 7.20 -9.43
CA SER A 240 -14.61 8.57 -8.95
C SER A 240 -14.60 8.69 -7.42
N ASP A 241 -15.21 7.73 -6.72
CA ASP A 241 -15.17 7.62 -5.26
C ASP A 241 -13.80 7.09 -4.79
N ALA A 242 -13.03 7.94 -4.11
CA ALA A 242 -11.72 7.58 -3.57
C ALA A 242 -11.77 6.58 -2.41
N SER A 243 -12.94 6.31 -1.82
CA SER A 243 -13.12 5.35 -0.73
C SER A 243 -13.64 3.98 -1.18
N ALA A 244 -14.12 3.87 -2.41
CA ALA A 244 -14.76 2.65 -2.93
C ALA A 244 -14.00 2.05 -4.12
N TRP A 245 -14.00 0.73 -4.20
CA TRP A 245 -13.46 -0.01 -5.34
C TRP A 245 -14.58 -0.41 -6.30
N VAL A 246 -14.32 -0.29 -7.60
CA VAL A 246 -15.15 -0.86 -8.66
C VAL A 246 -14.49 -2.12 -9.18
N TYR A 247 -15.16 -3.25 -9.00
CA TYR A 247 -14.67 -4.57 -9.39
C TYR A 247 -15.16 -4.91 -10.80
N PHE A 248 -14.31 -5.44 -11.67
CA PHE A 248 -14.63 -5.74 -13.06
C PHE A 248 -14.23 -7.16 -13.45
N ASP A 249 -15.17 -7.86 -14.05
CA ASP A 249 -14.99 -9.21 -14.59
C ASP A 249 -14.60 -9.12 -16.06
N LEU A 250 -13.36 -9.51 -16.37
CA LEU A 250 -12.81 -9.51 -17.73
C LEU A 250 -13.36 -10.65 -18.59
N VAL A 251 -13.88 -11.73 -17.96
CA VAL A 251 -14.52 -12.84 -18.66
C VAL A 251 -15.84 -12.38 -19.25
N THR A 252 -16.71 -11.79 -18.42
CA THR A 252 -18.06 -11.35 -18.83
C THR A 252 -18.08 -9.92 -19.41
N GLY A 253 -17.07 -9.11 -19.09
CA GLY A 253 -17.02 -7.70 -19.48
C GLY A 253 -17.97 -6.81 -18.70
N THR A 254 -18.24 -7.13 -17.43
CA THR A 254 -19.23 -6.43 -16.60
C THR A 254 -18.68 -6.06 -15.22
N VAL A 255 -19.31 -5.05 -14.59
CA VAL A 255 -19.03 -4.69 -13.20
C VAL A 255 -19.54 -5.78 -12.26
N SER A 256 -18.73 -6.10 -11.26
CA SER A 256 -18.95 -7.16 -10.28
C SER A 256 -18.95 -6.58 -8.85
N SER A 257 -18.79 -7.44 -7.85
CA SER A 257 -18.63 -7.07 -6.44
C SER A 257 -17.33 -7.66 -5.89
N GLU A 258 -16.90 -7.19 -4.73
CA GLU A 258 -15.70 -7.68 -4.05
C GLU A 258 -15.70 -9.20 -3.82
N ALA A 259 -16.84 -9.75 -3.40
CA ALA A 259 -17.02 -11.19 -3.17
C ALA A 259 -17.37 -11.96 -4.47
N GLY A 260 -17.50 -11.26 -5.60
CA GLY A 260 -17.89 -11.82 -6.88
C GLY A 260 -16.71 -12.38 -7.68
N GLN A 261 -16.99 -12.72 -8.93
CA GLN A 261 -15.96 -13.01 -9.93
C GLN A 261 -15.49 -11.69 -10.53
N TRP A 262 -14.18 -11.42 -10.46
CA TRP A 262 -13.54 -10.26 -11.06
C TRP A 262 -12.05 -10.56 -11.24
N GLN A 263 -11.36 -9.80 -12.10
CA GLN A 263 -9.91 -9.94 -12.27
C GLN A 263 -9.18 -8.63 -12.02
N ILE A 264 -9.84 -7.50 -12.27
CA ILE A 264 -9.28 -6.16 -12.10
C ILE A 264 -10.28 -5.28 -11.36
N ALA A 265 -9.78 -4.42 -10.48
CA ALA A 265 -10.61 -3.43 -9.80
C ALA A 265 -9.93 -2.06 -9.79
N PHE A 266 -10.75 -1.01 -9.74
CA PHE A 266 -10.32 0.37 -9.85
C PHE A 266 -10.81 1.21 -8.67
N ASN A 267 -9.95 2.10 -8.17
CA ASN A 267 -10.29 3.16 -7.24
C ASN A 267 -9.53 4.40 -7.70
N ARG A 268 -10.23 5.38 -8.26
CA ARG A 268 -9.60 6.51 -8.96
C ARG A 268 -8.65 5.97 -10.03
N TYR A 269 -7.36 6.32 -9.95
CA TYR A 269 -6.31 5.84 -10.86
C TYR A 269 -5.61 4.57 -10.37
N ASN A 270 -5.91 4.12 -9.14
CA ASN A 270 -5.35 2.90 -8.58
C ASN A 270 -5.97 1.67 -9.23
N VAL A 271 -5.16 0.62 -9.39
CA VAL A 271 -5.55 -0.66 -9.98
C VAL A 271 -5.13 -1.78 -9.05
N LYS A 272 -6.02 -2.72 -8.77
CA LYS A 272 -5.70 -3.97 -8.06
C LYS A 272 -6.20 -5.19 -8.84
N LEU A 273 -5.61 -6.35 -8.53
CA LEU A 273 -5.95 -7.63 -9.15
C LEU A 273 -6.65 -8.55 -8.15
N ASN A 274 -7.48 -9.47 -8.65
CA ASN A 274 -8.11 -10.51 -7.83
C ASN A 274 -7.16 -11.70 -7.60
N GLY A 275 -6.08 -11.42 -6.88
CA GLY A 275 -4.96 -12.36 -6.71
C GLY A 275 -3.64 -11.70 -7.11
N GLY A 276 -2.73 -11.72 -6.14
CA GLY A 276 -1.47 -10.99 -6.07
C GLY A 276 -1.12 -10.84 -4.60
#